data_AF-A0A7I7LHP7-F1
#
_entry.id   AF-A0A7I7LHP7-F1
#
_cell.length_a   1.000
_cell.length_b   1.000
_cell.length_c   1.000
_cell.angle_alpha   90.00
_cell.angle_beta   90.00
_cell.angle_gamma   90.00
#
_symmetry.space_group_name_H-M   'P 1'
#
loop_
_entity.id
_entity.type
_entity.pdbx_description
1 polymer ?
#
loop_
_entity_poly.entity_id
_entity_poly.type
_entity_poly.pdbx_seq_one_letter_code
_entity_poly.pdbx_strand_id
1 'polypeptide(L)'
;MDVGPLITRYARRFCRVHAGLHSVASPLGAWLLLALVAPVARGAAREQLEEALGTDAKHAHRALEDLMVAPPEVINAALALWGPADLAGLWSGRMPSEVEIGPIPSQAQADTWARNHTDGMIERFPADLSGIAAVLASALATRISWLRPFGVTDAGQLRSPWSKRVCDALTVAGHSAYLADAEGVGTVGVHTAVGTGELHVTSVIASRGTSFQAVLAAAHDIACREVTGSRVRRRELCDLPLGDGEFWTITEGARGREDDVRVVMPAWQVSSDHDLTADPALGFGAAGQALAVALKGTADTRARQSAVARYGRYGFEAAAVTAIAVRGAIVSRLPSRSATLRFGHPYAVVAVVGGGRRRDPWAGVPVFAAWVSEPTEVGSVQTG
;
A
#
# COMPACT_ATOMS: atom_id res chain seq x y z
N MET A 1 -18.35 5.78 4.62
CA MET A 1 -18.37 6.37 3.25
C MET A 1 -17.78 5.33 2.30
N ASP A 2 -17.73 5.54 0.99
CA ASP A 2 -16.79 4.77 0.14
C ASP A 2 -15.45 5.50 0.10
N VAL A 3 -14.49 5.04 0.89
CA VAL A 3 -13.23 5.76 1.18
C VAL A 3 -12.08 5.29 0.28
N GLY A 4 -12.11 4.02 -0.14
CA GLY A 4 -11.10 3.43 -1.04
C GLY A 4 -10.81 4.24 -2.31
N PRO A 5 -11.83 4.76 -3.03
CA PRO A 5 -11.63 5.61 -4.21
C PRO A 5 -10.95 6.96 -3.91
N LEU A 6 -11.21 7.57 -2.75
CA LEU A 6 -10.57 8.84 -2.35
C LEU A 6 -9.08 8.64 -2.10
N ILE A 7 -8.73 7.62 -1.31
CA ILE A 7 -7.34 7.30 -0.99
C ILE A 7 -6.62 6.77 -2.24
N THR A 8 -7.30 6.04 -3.12
CA THR A 8 -6.76 5.63 -4.43
C THR A 8 -6.47 6.82 -5.36
N ARG A 9 -7.33 7.83 -5.38
CA ARG A 9 -7.09 9.09 -6.10
C ARG A 9 -5.86 9.81 -5.51
N TYR A 10 -5.75 9.89 -4.19
CA TYR A 10 -4.58 10.47 -3.52
C TYR A 10 -3.31 9.65 -3.78
N ALA A 11 -3.38 8.32 -3.76
CA ALA A 11 -2.23 7.44 -3.98
C ALA A 11 -1.57 7.65 -5.35
N ARG A 12 -2.35 7.94 -6.41
CA ARG A 12 -1.83 8.32 -7.73
C ARG A 12 -1.00 9.62 -7.72
N ARG A 13 -1.25 10.52 -6.77
CA ARG A 13 -0.49 11.76 -6.53
C ARG A 13 0.66 11.54 -5.55
N PHE A 14 0.46 10.67 -4.56
CA PHE A 14 1.43 10.27 -3.53
C PHE A 14 2.58 9.44 -4.10
N CYS A 15 2.35 8.63 -5.15
CA CYS A 15 3.34 7.71 -5.71
C CYS A 15 4.66 8.36 -6.15
N ARG A 16 4.71 9.68 -6.30
CA ARG A 16 5.92 10.45 -6.62
C ARG A 16 7.00 10.34 -5.53
N VAL A 17 6.64 10.09 -4.26
CA VAL A 17 7.61 9.86 -3.17
C VAL A 17 8.53 8.67 -3.44
N HIS A 18 8.09 7.69 -4.24
CA HIS A 18 8.94 6.55 -4.62
C HIS A 18 10.12 6.94 -5.52
N ALA A 19 10.04 8.04 -6.28
CA ALA A 19 11.06 8.53 -7.21
C ALA A 19 11.64 7.50 -8.22
N GLY A 20 10.97 6.34 -8.42
CA GLY A 20 11.48 5.20 -9.19
C GLY A 20 12.52 4.33 -8.45
N LEU A 21 12.82 4.63 -7.18
CA LEU A 21 13.76 3.93 -6.30
C LEU A 21 13.07 2.83 -5.49
N HIS A 22 13.84 1.85 -4.98
CA HIS A 22 13.26 0.81 -4.13
C HIS A 22 12.73 1.43 -2.84
N SER A 23 11.41 1.38 -2.66
CA SER A 23 10.76 2.16 -1.61
C SER A 23 9.36 1.63 -1.28
N VAL A 24 8.92 1.87 -0.04
CA VAL A 24 7.55 1.66 0.43
C VAL A 24 7.01 2.98 1.00
N ALA A 25 5.70 3.19 0.89
CA ALA A 25 5.02 4.35 1.46
C ALA A 25 3.56 4.01 1.80
N SER A 26 2.93 4.76 2.70
CA SER A 26 1.52 4.64 3.03
C SER A 26 0.72 5.86 2.55
N PRO A 27 -0.03 5.74 1.44
CA PRO A 27 -0.93 6.82 1.02
C PRO A 27 -2.09 7.02 1.99
N LEU A 28 -2.53 5.98 2.71
CA LEU A 28 -3.53 6.09 3.78
C LEU A 28 -3.02 7.01 4.91
N GLY A 29 -1.85 6.73 5.49
CA GLY A 29 -1.36 7.48 6.65
C GLY A 29 -1.22 8.97 6.35
N ALA A 30 -0.67 9.29 5.17
CA ALA A 30 -0.58 10.67 4.70
C ALA A 30 -1.97 11.31 4.47
N TRP A 31 -2.91 10.59 3.86
CA TRP A 31 -4.29 11.08 3.66
C TRP A 31 -5.03 11.34 4.98
N LEU A 32 -4.86 10.47 5.98
CA LEU A 32 -5.46 10.63 7.32
C LEU A 32 -4.99 11.92 8.01
N LEU A 33 -3.71 12.28 7.90
CA LEU A 33 -3.19 13.53 8.46
C LEU A 33 -3.74 14.78 7.77
N LEU A 34 -3.93 14.74 6.45
CA LEU A 34 -4.57 15.83 5.72
C LEU A 34 -6.06 15.95 6.09
N ALA A 35 -6.76 14.82 6.26
CA ALA A 35 -8.16 14.77 6.66
C ALA A 35 -8.36 15.28 8.10
N LEU A 36 -7.41 14.98 8.99
CA LEU A 36 -7.34 15.49 10.36
C LEU A 36 -7.18 17.02 10.40
N VAL A 37 -6.41 17.62 9.50
CA VAL A 37 -6.20 19.09 9.46
C VAL A 37 -7.29 19.86 8.70
N ALA A 38 -7.96 19.23 7.74
CA ALA A 38 -8.93 19.92 6.88
C ALA A 38 -10.02 20.73 7.65
N PRO A 39 -10.55 20.30 8.82
CA PRO A 39 -11.50 21.10 9.61
C PRO A 39 -10.98 22.44 10.13
N VAL A 40 -9.67 22.61 10.36
CA VAL A 40 -9.11 23.89 10.83
C VAL A 40 -8.72 24.85 9.69
N ALA A 41 -8.54 24.33 8.48
CA ALA A 41 -8.12 25.10 7.31
C ALA A 41 -9.17 26.12 6.81
N ARG A 42 -8.70 27.28 6.30
CA ARG A 42 -9.54 28.38 5.78
C ARG A 42 -8.94 28.94 4.48
N GLY A 43 -9.78 29.51 3.61
CA GLY A 43 -9.36 30.12 2.34
C GLY A 43 -8.56 29.16 1.44
N ALA A 44 -7.56 29.68 0.73
CA ALA A 44 -6.72 28.91 -0.20
C ALA A 44 -6.07 27.65 0.41
N ALA A 45 -5.70 27.68 1.70
CA ALA A 45 -5.15 26.51 2.38
C ALA A 45 -6.20 25.38 2.53
N ARG A 46 -7.48 25.73 2.67
CA ARG A 46 -8.58 24.75 2.63
C ARG A 46 -8.79 24.21 1.22
N GLU A 47 -8.85 25.09 0.22
CA GLU A 47 -9.06 24.70 -1.19
C GLU A 47 -7.99 23.71 -1.66
N GLN A 48 -6.71 23.95 -1.33
CA GLN A 48 -5.59 23.05 -1.65
C GLN A 48 -5.69 21.69 -0.92
N LEU A 49 -6.16 21.67 0.34
CA LEU A 49 -6.39 20.42 1.07
C LEU A 49 -7.56 19.63 0.48
N GLU A 50 -8.68 20.28 0.17
CA GLU A 50 -9.85 19.63 -0.43
C GLU A 50 -9.54 19.08 -1.84
N GLU A 51 -8.70 19.78 -2.61
CA GLU A 51 -8.18 19.30 -3.90
C GLU A 51 -7.30 18.05 -3.73
N ALA A 52 -6.38 18.04 -2.76
CA ALA A 52 -5.49 16.93 -2.47
C ALA A 52 -6.23 15.70 -1.91
N LEU A 53 -7.12 15.91 -0.93
CA LEU A 53 -8.00 14.88 -0.35
C LEU A 53 -8.99 14.32 -1.37
N GLY A 54 -9.32 15.10 -2.39
CA GLY A 54 -10.27 14.76 -3.46
C GLY A 54 -11.74 14.91 -3.08
N THR A 55 -12.03 15.48 -1.91
CA THR A 55 -13.36 15.72 -1.33
C THR A 55 -13.29 16.89 -0.34
N ASP A 56 -14.43 17.45 0.05
CA ASP A 56 -14.44 18.56 1.02
C ASP A 56 -14.02 18.14 2.44
N ALA A 57 -13.55 19.10 3.23
CA ALA A 57 -12.98 18.91 4.56
C ALA A 57 -13.92 18.21 5.54
N LYS A 58 -15.25 18.39 5.39
CA LYS A 58 -16.25 17.78 6.27
C LYS A 58 -16.48 16.32 5.88
N HIS A 59 -16.41 15.99 4.60
CA HIS A 59 -16.43 14.59 4.15
C HIS A 59 -15.11 13.87 4.41
N ALA A 60 -13.96 14.55 4.28
CA ALA A 60 -12.66 13.98 4.65
C ALA A 60 -12.58 13.63 6.14
N HIS A 61 -12.92 14.56 7.04
CA HIS A 61 -12.93 14.30 8.49
C HIS A 61 -13.90 13.18 8.88
N ARG A 62 -15.09 13.10 8.25
CA ARG A 62 -16.03 11.98 8.45
C ARG A 62 -15.50 10.64 7.98
N ALA A 63 -14.73 10.60 6.90
CA ALA A 63 -14.10 9.37 6.43
C ALA A 63 -12.91 8.97 7.32
N LEU A 64 -12.20 9.93 7.93
CA LEU A 64 -11.27 9.70 9.04
C LEU A 64 -11.99 9.10 10.27
N GLU A 65 -13.12 9.68 10.70
CA GLU A 65 -13.97 9.12 11.77
C GLU A 65 -14.45 7.69 11.43
N ASP A 66 -15.01 7.47 10.23
CA ASP A 66 -15.48 6.15 9.76
C ASP A 66 -14.36 5.08 9.81
N LEU A 67 -13.11 5.44 9.47
CA LEU A 67 -11.98 4.50 9.47
C LEU A 67 -11.45 4.22 10.88
N MET A 68 -11.28 5.25 11.73
CA MET A 68 -10.66 5.10 13.05
C MET A 68 -11.58 4.46 14.10
N VAL A 69 -12.91 4.53 13.94
CA VAL A 69 -13.87 3.91 14.87
C VAL A 69 -13.72 2.39 14.99
N ALA A 70 -13.27 1.72 13.92
CA ALA A 70 -13.05 0.28 13.90
C ALA A 70 -12.07 -0.12 12.78
N PRO A 71 -10.75 0.10 12.96
CA PRO A 71 -9.74 -0.46 12.07
C PRO A 71 -9.83 -2.00 12.06
N PRO A 72 -9.47 -2.66 10.94
CA PRO A 72 -9.29 -4.11 10.89
C PRO A 72 -8.25 -4.56 11.91
N GLU A 73 -8.44 -5.75 12.49
CA GLU A 73 -7.50 -6.34 13.45
C GLU A 73 -6.08 -6.50 12.89
N VAL A 74 -5.96 -6.67 11.57
CA VAL A 74 -4.70 -6.72 10.81
C VAL A 74 -4.25 -5.35 10.28
N ILE A 75 -4.68 -4.25 10.92
CA ILE A 75 -4.14 -2.89 10.72
C ILE A 75 -4.03 -2.18 12.08
N ASN A 76 -2.83 -2.17 12.66
CA ASN A 76 -2.51 -1.28 13.77
C ASN A 76 -2.41 0.16 13.20
N ALA A 77 -3.38 1.02 13.54
CA ALA A 77 -3.48 2.39 13.08
C ALA A 77 -3.54 3.36 14.27
N ALA A 78 -2.56 4.27 14.34
CA ALA A 78 -2.53 5.32 15.35
C ALA A 78 -2.26 6.68 14.71
N LEU A 79 -2.91 7.71 15.24
CA LEU A 79 -2.70 9.10 14.86
C LEU A 79 -2.32 9.90 16.10
N ALA A 80 -1.48 10.92 15.96
CA ALA A 80 -1.18 11.85 17.05
C ALA A 80 -1.17 13.32 16.58
N LEU A 81 -1.60 14.19 17.49
CA LEU A 81 -1.64 15.64 17.38
C LEU A 81 -0.99 16.22 18.64
N TRP A 82 0.31 16.53 18.56
CA TRP A 82 1.06 17.08 19.69
C TRP A 82 1.31 18.58 19.55
N GLY A 83 1.15 19.36 20.60
CA GLY A 83 1.30 20.82 20.57
C GLY A 83 0.80 21.53 21.84
N PRO A 84 0.42 22.83 21.75
CA PRO A 84 -0.17 23.58 22.85
C PRO A 84 -1.48 22.95 23.39
N ALA A 85 -1.78 23.14 24.67
CA ALA A 85 -2.94 22.51 25.31
C ALA A 85 -4.30 22.95 24.74
N ASP A 86 -4.36 24.11 24.08
CA ASP A 86 -5.54 24.64 23.40
C ASP A 86 -5.64 24.23 21.92
N LEU A 87 -4.61 23.58 21.35
CA LEU A 87 -4.57 23.11 19.95
C LEU A 87 -5.81 22.29 19.59
N ALA A 88 -6.18 21.31 20.43
CA ALA A 88 -7.36 20.47 20.19
C ALA A 88 -8.69 21.27 20.19
N GLY A 89 -8.76 22.40 20.89
CA GLY A 89 -9.92 23.29 20.91
C GLY A 89 -10.18 24.03 19.59
N LEU A 90 -9.25 23.94 18.63
CA LEU A 90 -9.41 24.51 17.28
C LEU A 90 -10.35 23.66 16.40
N TRP A 91 -10.60 22.39 16.76
CA TRP A 91 -11.52 21.51 16.04
C TRP A 91 -12.96 21.73 16.50
N SER A 92 -13.81 22.21 15.59
CA SER A 92 -15.25 22.41 15.84
C SER A 92 -16.10 21.12 15.71
N GLY A 93 -15.46 19.95 15.78
CA GLY A 93 -16.08 18.63 15.62
C GLY A 93 -15.51 17.66 16.66
N ARG A 94 -16.03 16.43 16.70
CA ARG A 94 -15.44 15.39 17.55
C ARG A 94 -14.08 15.00 16.97
N MET A 95 -13.06 14.94 17.82
CA MET A 95 -11.84 14.20 17.48
C MET A 95 -12.13 12.70 17.66
N PRO A 96 -11.68 11.81 16.74
CA PRO A 96 -11.68 10.38 17.02
C PRO A 96 -10.94 10.11 18.35
N SER A 97 -11.45 9.19 19.15
CA SER A 97 -10.88 8.83 20.46
C SER A 97 -9.51 8.15 20.35
N GLU A 98 -9.15 7.80 19.12
CA GLU A 98 -7.99 7.04 18.66
C GLU A 98 -6.88 7.98 18.12
N VAL A 99 -7.12 9.30 18.15
CA VAL A 99 -6.07 10.34 17.97
C VAL A 99 -5.49 10.68 19.34
N GLU A 100 -4.20 10.40 19.53
CA GLU A 100 -3.47 10.85 20.72
C GLU A 100 -3.29 12.38 20.69
N ILE A 101 -3.63 13.05 21.79
CA ILE A 101 -3.52 14.51 21.94
C ILE A 101 -2.68 14.82 23.17
N GLY A 102 -1.68 15.70 23.03
CA GLY A 102 -0.83 16.07 24.17
C GLY A 102 0.18 17.18 23.87
N PRO A 103 1.06 17.51 24.85
CA PRO A 103 2.24 18.34 24.60
C PRO A 103 3.20 17.64 23.63
N ILE A 104 4.08 18.41 22.98
CA ILE A 104 5.15 17.84 22.14
C ILE A 104 6.06 16.93 22.98
N PRO A 105 6.18 15.64 22.66
CA PRO A 105 7.01 14.70 23.42
C PRO A 105 8.50 14.97 23.21
N SER A 106 9.34 14.47 24.12
CA SER A 106 10.77 14.33 23.83
C SER A 106 10.99 13.29 22.71
N GLN A 107 12.13 13.38 22.01
CA GLN A 107 12.47 12.44 20.93
C GLN A 107 12.36 10.97 21.38
N ALA A 108 12.84 10.63 22.58
CA ALA A 108 12.78 9.27 23.11
C ALA A 108 11.34 8.78 23.39
N GLN A 109 10.42 9.68 23.73
CA GLN A 109 8.99 9.37 23.84
C GLN A 109 8.35 9.19 22.46
N ALA A 110 8.71 10.02 21.47
CA ALA A 110 8.24 9.87 20.09
C ALA A 110 8.77 8.58 19.42
N ASP A 111 10.03 8.21 19.68
CA ASP A 111 10.64 6.95 19.25
C ASP A 111 9.93 5.75 19.91
N THR A 112 9.54 5.87 21.18
CA THR A 112 8.73 4.87 21.89
C THR A 112 7.31 4.77 21.32
N TRP A 113 6.69 5.90 20.98
CA TRP A 113 5.38 5.97 20.33
C TRP A 113 5.41 5.28 18.96
N ALA A 114 6.42 5.58 18.14
CA ALA A 114 6.60 4.94 16.83
C ALA A 114 6.81 3.43 16.97
N ARG A 115 7.65 3.01 17.92
CA ARG A 115 7.92 1.59 18.21
C ARG A 115 6.64 0.84 18.62
N ASN A 116 5.85 1.42 19.53
CA ASN A 116 4.64 0.78 20.04
C ASN A 116 3.53 0.64 18.98
N HIS A 117 3.35 1.67 18.14
CA HIS A 117 2.31 1.69 17.11
C HIS A 117 2.77 1.09 15.75
N THR A 118 3.93 0.43 15.71
CA THR A 118 4.44 -0.26 14.50
C THR A 118 5.04 -1.64 14.79
N ASP A 119 4.69 -2.25 15.93
CA ASP A 119 5.22 -3.54 16.41
C ASP A 119 6.77 -3.60 16.45
N GLY A 120 7.41 -2.44 16.66
CA GLY A 120 8.87 -2.29 16.66
C GLY A 120 9.52 -2.16 15.28
N MET A 121 8.78 -2.15 14.17
CA MET A 121 9.36 -1.96 12.83
C MET A 121 9.98 -0.57 12.66
N ILE A 122 9.35 0.47 13.19
CA ILE A 122 9.82 1.85 13.14
C ILE A 122 10.38 2.22 14.51
N GLU A 123 11.66 1.91 14.71
CA GLU A 123 12.36 2.07 15.99
C GLU A 123 12.61 3.52 16.44
N ARG A 124 12.46 4.49 15.52
CA ARG A 124 12.70 5.93 15.73
C ARG A 124 11.68 6.77 14.96
N PHE A 125 11.28 7.89 15.53
CA PHE A 125 10.39 8.86 14.88
C PHE A 125 11.14 9.64 13.78
N PRO A 126 10.56 9.84 12.58
CA PRO A 126 11.30 10.36 11.42
C PRO A 126 11.63 11.86 11.46
N ALA A 127 10.89 12.64 12.26
CA ALA A 127 11.15 14.07 12.43
C ALA A 127 11.95 14.35 13.71
N ASP A 128 12.90 15.28 13.60
CA ASP A 128 13.48 16.01 14.73
C ASP A 128 12.43 16.98 15.27
N LEU A 129 12.09 16.83 16.56
CA LEU A 129 11.05 17.63 17.21
C LEU A 129 11.55 18.98 17.76
N SER A 130 12.84 19.29 17.65
CA SER A 130 13.41 20.53 18.19
C SER A 130 12.86 21.79 17.50
N GLY A 131 12.33 22.71 18.31
CA GLY A 131 11.77 23.99 17.83
C GLY A 131 10.42 23.90 17.11
N ILE A 132 9.82 22.72 16.98
CA ILE A 132 8.52 22.55 16.31
C ILE A 132 7.38 23.10 17.19
N ALA A 133 6.38 23.72 16.55
CA ALA A 133 5.20 24.31 17.23
C ALA A 133 4.00 23.36 17.34
N ALA A 134 3.84 22.43 16.40
CA ALA A 134 2.87 21.34 16.47
C ALA A 134 3.32 20.17 15.58
N VAL A 135 2.98 18.94 15.98
CA VAL A 135 3.34 17.69 15.28
C VAL A 135 2.07 16.95 14.89
N LEU A 136 2.06 16.41 13.66
CA LEU A 136 1.07 15.48 13.15
C LEU A 136 1.78 14.17 12.83
N ALA A 137 1.34 13.07 13.43
CA ALA A 137 1.95 11.76 13.25
C ALA A 137 0.92 10.70 12.86
N SER A 138 1.28 9.82 11.92
CA SER A 138 0.52 8.61 11.59
C SER A 138 1.43 7.39 11.66
N ALA A 139 1.06 6.39 12.44
CA ALA A 139 1.68 5.08 12.44
C ALA A 139 0.70 4.05 11.86
N LEU A 140 1.21 3.21 10.96
CA LEU A 140 0.45 2.14 10.31
C LEU A 140 1.34 0.89 10.21
N ALA A 141 0.83 -0.24 10.70
CA ALA A 141 1.38 -1.59 10.60
C ALA A 141 0.23 -2.60 10.33
N THR A 142 0.51 -3.86 9.96
CA THR A 142 -0.54 -4.80 9.48
C THR A 142 -0.91 -5.98 10.39
N ARG A 143 -0.63 -7.30 10.20
CA ARG A 143 0.11 -8.13 9.24
C ARG A 143 -0.72 -9.26 8.71
N ILE A 144 -0.07 -9.98 7.80
CA ILE A 144 -0.54 -11.23 7.31
C ILE A 144 0.52 -12.32 7.28
N SER A 145 0.19 -13.48 7.82
CA SER A 145 0.66 -14.72 7.19
C SER A 145 -0.12 -14.91 5.89
N TRP A 146 0.53 -15.39 4.83
CA TRP A 146 -0.17 -15.72 3.59
C TRP A 146 -1.14 -16.87 3.84
N LEU A 147 -2.39 -16.77 3.34
CA LEU A 147 -3.34 -17.89 3.38
C LEU A 147 -2.80 -19.12 2.61
N ARG A 148 -1.85 -18.89 1.70
CA ARG A 148 -1.03 -19.91 1.06
C ARG A 148 0.42 -19.43 0.95
N PRO A 149 1.33 -19.90 1.82
CA PRO A 149 2.76 -19.58 1.74
C PRO A 149 3.38 -19.97 0.40
N PHE A 150 4.44 -19.25 0.03
CA PHE A 150 5.17 -19.50 -1.21
C PHE A 150 6.04 -20.77 -1.12
N GLY A 151 6.16 -21.45 -2.26
CA GLY A 151 7.29 -22.34 -2.52
C GLY A 151 8.56 -21.54 -2.79
N VAL A 152 9.70 -22.22 -2.77
CA VAL A 152 11.00 -21.65 -3.15
C VAL A 152 11.48 -22.33 -4.44
N THR A 153 12.16 -21.60 -5.30
CA THR A 153 12.70 -22.09 -6.57
C THR A 153 13.97 -21.32 -6.93
N ASP A 154 14.85 -21.91 -7.73
CA ASP A 154 16.07 -21.28 -8.23
C ASP A 154 15.80 -19.90 -8.84
N ALA A 155 16.59 -18.88 -8.47
CA ALA A 155 16.38 -17.51 -8.93
C ALA A 155 16.59 -17.34 -10.45
N GLY A 156 17.29 -18.24 -11.13
CA GLY A 156 17.37 -18.31 -12.59
C GLY A 156 16.00 -18.47 -13.26
N GLN A 157 15.00 -18.99 -12.56
CA GLN A 157 13.60 -19.02 -13.01
C GLN A 157 12.99 -17.63 -13.21
N LEU A 158 13.53 -16.57 -12.60
CA LEU A 158 13.17 -15.17 -12.87
C LEU A 158 13.61 -14.70 -14.26
N ARG A 159 14.56 -15.39 -14.91
CA ARG A 159 15.19 -15.01 -16.19
C ARG A 159 15.62 -13.54 -16.23
N SER A 160 16.33 -13.11 -15.18
CA SER A 160 16.57 -11.70 -14.86
C SER A 160 18.01 -11.46 -14.38
N PRO A 161 18.60 -10.26 -14.58
CA PRO A 161 19.80 -9.83 -13.86
C PRO A 161 19.72 -9.99 -12.34
N TRP A 162 18.52 -10.00 -11.75
CA TRP A 162 18.30 -10.28 -10.33
C TRP A 162 18.75 -11.68 -9.89
N SER A 163 18.80 -12.67 -10.79
CA SER A 163 19.37 -14.00 -10.49
C SER A 163 20.90 -14.01 -10.34
N LYS A 164 21.54 -12.84 -10.36
CA LYS A 164 22.95 -12.62 -9.98
C LYS A 164 23.11 -11.97 -8.61
N ARG A 165 21.99 -11.60 -7.96
CA ARG A 165 21.94 -10.94 -6.64
C ARG A 165 21.37 -11.84 -5.54
N VAL A 166 20.54 -12.82 -5.90
CA VAL A 166 19.92 -13.80 -4.99
C VAL A 166 19.98 -15.19 -5.63
N CYS A 167 20.06 -16.22 -4.79
CA CYS A 167 20.05 -17.62 -5.16
C CYS A 167 18.62 -18.17 -5.27
N ASP A 168 17.72 -17.75 -4.36
CA ASP A 168 16.34 -18.21 -4.31
C ASP A 168 15.33 -17.17 -4.82
N ALA A 169 14.19 -17.65 -5.31
CA ALA A 169 13.00 -16.89 -5.64
C ALA A 169 11.74 -17.56 -5.06
N LEU A 170 10.74 -16.75 -4.73
CA LEU A 170 9.42 -17.20 -4.32
C LEU A 170 8.62 -17.70 -5.54
N THR A 171 7.82 -18.75 -5.35
CA THR A 171 6.95 -19.28 -6.41
C THR A 171 5.62 -19.81 -5.89
N VAL A 172 4.55 -19.61 -6.66
CA VAL A 172 3.19 -20.10 -6.39
C VAL A 172 2.49 -20.39 -7.72
N ALA A 173 1.45 -21.23 -7.74
CA ALA A 173 0.69 -21.56 -8.95
C ALA A 173 -0.81 -21.72 -8.65
N GLY A 174 -1.65 -21.14 -9.50
CA GLY A 174 -3.11 -21.17 -9.43
C GLY A 174 -3.76 -19.82 -9.75
N HIS A 175 -5.09 -19.74 -9.66
CA HIS A 175 -5.93 -18.64 -10.16
C HIS A 175 -5.78 -17.27 -9.45
N SER A 176 -4.80 -17.12 -8.55
CA SER A 176 -4.41 -15.85 -7.90
C SER A 176 -3.57 -14.93 -8.80
N ALA A 177 -3.19 -15.40 -10.00
CA ALA A 177 -2.41 -14.66 -10.97
C ALA A 177 -3.04 -14.71 -12.37
N TYR A 178 -2.83 -13.66 -13.17
CA TYR A 178 -3.38 -13.54 -14.53
C TYR A 178 -2.64 -12.44 -15.34
N LEU A 179 -2.92 -12.36 -16.65
CA LEU A 179 -2.58 -11.18 -17.46
C LEU A 179 -3.83 -10.31 -17.66
N ALA A 180 -3.67 -9.00 -17.72
CA ALA A 180 -4.76 -8.04 -17.94
C ALA A 180 -4.35 -6.86 -18.80
N ASP A 181 -5.33 -6.16 -19.36
CA ASP A 181 -5.15 -4.84 -19.99
C ASP A 181 -5.31 -3.73 -18.94
N ALA A 182 -4.27 -2.90 -18.78
CA ALA A 182 -4.28 -1.69 -17.96
C ALA A 182 -4.24 -0.44 -18.85
N GLU A 183 -5.10 0.53 -18.56
CA GLU A 183 -5.21 1.78 -19.33
C GLU A 183 -3.91 2.61 -19.25
N GLY A 184 -3.44 3.12 -20.39
CA GLY A 184 -2.17 3.85 -20.51
C GLY A 184 -0.90 3.00 -20.31
N VAL A 185 -1.01 1.72 -19.94
CA VAL A 185 0.12 0.82 -19.65
C VAL A 185 0.21 -0.35 -20.65
N GLY A 186 -0.92 -0.85 -21.14
CA GLY A 186 -0.97 -2.03 -22.01
C GLY A 186 -1.14 -3.32 -21.22
N THR A 187 -0.48 -4.41 -21.66
CA THR A 187 -0.60 -5.71 -20.98
C THR A 187 0.24 -5.73 -19.70
N VAL A 188 -0.38 -6.09 -18.58
CA VAL A 188 0.26 -6.27 -17.27
C VAL A 188 0.13 -7.71 -16.78
N GLY A 189 1.13 -8.17 -16.03
CA GLY A 189 1.06 -9.39 -15.22
C GLY A 189 0.66 -9.04 -13.80
N VAL A 190 -0.35 -9.74 -13.27
CA VAL A 190 -0.91 -9.49 -11.93
C VAL A 190 -0.79 -10.75 -11.08
N HIS A 191 -0.46 -10.57 -9.79
CA HIS A 191 -0.60 -11.60 -8.76
C HIS A 191 -1.11 -10.99 -7.46
N THR A 192 -2.22 -11.51 -6.93
CA THR A 192 -2.76 -11.09 -5.63
C THR A 192 -2.55 -12.18 -4.59
N ALA A 193 -1.61 -11.96 -3.68
CA ALA A 193 -1.46 -12.78 -2.49
C ALA A 193 -2.47 -12.31 -1.43
N VAL A 194 -3.30 -13.22 -0.93
CA VAL A 194 -4.28 -12.92 0.13
C VAL A 194 -3.71 -13.37 1.47
N GLY A 195 -3.83 -12.50 2.46
CA GLY A 195 -3.41 -12.74 3.82
C GLY A 195 -4.56 -12.94 4.81
N THR A 196 -4.21 -13.10 6.08
CA THR A 196 -5.17 -13.10 7.19
C THR A 196 -5.86 -11.74 7.34
N GLY A 197 -7.03 -11.70 7.98
CA GLY A 197 -7.81 -10.45 8.14
C GLY A 197 -8.16 -9.75 6.82
N GLU A 198 -8.22 -10.50 5.72
CA GLU A 198 -8.57 -10.03 4.37
C GLU A 198 -7.66 -8.93 3.78
N LEU A 199 -6.37 -8.84 4.14
CA LEU A 199 -5.46 -7.97 3.37
C LEU A 199 -5.08 -8.62 2.03
N HIS A 200 -5.37 -7.93 0.92
CA HIS A 200 -5.00 -8.32 -0.44
C HIS A 200 -3.74 -7.58 -0.87
N VAL A 201 -2.63 -8.30 -1.08
CA VAL A 201 -1.36 -7.73 -1.54
C VAL A 201 -1.16 -8.05 -3.02
N THR A 202 -1.51 -7.09 -3.87
CA THR A 202 -1.49 -7.20 -5.33
C THR A 202 -0.16 -6.68 -5.89
N SER A 203 0.57 -7.55 -6.56
CA SER A 203 1.78 -7.23 -7.34
C SER A 203 1.43 -7.06 -8.82
N VAL A 204 1.90 -5.99 -9.45
CA VAL A 204 1.66 -5.70 -10.88
C VAL A 204 2.96 -5.34 -11.58
N ILE A 205 3.24 -6.04 -12.68
CA ILE A 205 4.38 -5.82 -13.57
C ILE A 205 3.91 -5.48 -14.99
N ALA A 206 4.60 -4.56 -15.64
CA ALA A 206 4.33 -4.07 -17.00
C ALA A 206 5.58 -4.24 -17.87
N SER A 207 5.63 -3.64 -19.06
CA SER A 207 6.87 -3.56 -19.85
C SER A 207 7.95 -2.73 -19.15
N ARG A 208 9.22 -3.06 -19.39
CA ARG A 208 10.39 -2.41 -18.75
C ARG A 208 10.52 -0.91 -19.06
N GLY A 209 9.92 -0.45 -20.16
CA GLY A 209 9.87 0.96 -20.56
C GLY A 209 8.70 1.76 -19.96
N THR A 210 7.76 1.12 -19.24
CA THR A 210 6.64 1.81 -18.60
C THR A 210 7.12 2.63 -17.39
N SER A 211 6.62 3.86 -17.23
CA SER A 211 6.96 4.69 -16.07
C SER A 211 6.42 4.10 -14.76
N PHE A 212 7.21 4.16 -13.69
CA PHE A 212 6.85 3.60 -12.38
C PHE A 212 5.50 4.16 -11.86
N GLN A 213 5.22 5.43 -12.13
CA GLN A 213 3.96 6.10 -11.78
C GLN A 213 2.75 5.46 -12.46
N ALA A 214 2.86 5.08 -13.74
CA ALA A 214 1.77 4.44 -14.47
C ALA A 214 1.55 2.99 -13.99
N VAL A 215 2.62 2.25 -13.69
CA VAL A 215 2.52 0.90 -13.11
C VAL A 215 1.90 0.94 -11.72
N LEU A 216 2.28 1.89 -10.85
CA LEU A 216 1.66 2.08 -9.54
C LEU A 216 0.19 2.52 -9.64
N ALA A 217 -0.15 3.44 -10.56
CA ALA A 217 -1.53 3.85 -10.78
C ALA A 217 -2.42 2.71 -11.26
N ALA A 218 -1.91 1.84 -12.13
CA ALA A 218 -2.56 0.60 -12.56
C ALA A 218 -2.67 -0.41 -11.41
N ALA A 219 -1.64 -0.55 -10.56
CA ALA A 219 -1.65 -1.45 -9.42
C ALA A 219 -2.73 -1.07 -8.39
N HIS A 220 -2.87 0.22 -8.06
CA HIS A 220 -3.95 0.70 -7.19
C HIS A 220 -5.33 0.44 -7.82
N ASP A 221 -5.51 0.76 -9.10
CA ASP A 221 -6.78 0.54 -9.81
C ASP A 221 -7.18 -0.94 -9.83
N ILE A 222 -6.26 -1.84 -10.18
CA ILE A 222 -6.49 -3.29 -10.21
C ILE A 222 -6.77 -3.84 -8.81
N ALA A 223 -5.96 -3.49 -7.80
CA ALA A 223 -6.09 -4.03 -6.45
C ALA A 223 -7.41 -3.63 -5.79
N CYS A 224 -7.83 -2.38 -5.93
CA CYS A 224 -9.12 -1.92 -5.42
C CYS A 224 -10.30 -2.53 -6.20
N ARG A 225 -10.16 -2.77 -7.52
CA ARG A 225 -11.19 -3.45 -8.32
C ARG A 225 -11.38 -4.91 -7.92
N GLU A 226 -10.31 -5.66 -7.74
CA GLU A 226 -10.35 -7.06 -7.27
C GLU A 226 -11.08 -7.18 -5.93
N VAL A 227 -10.77 -6.31 -4.95
CA VAL A 227 -11.42 -6.31 -3.63
C VAL A 227 -12.90 -5.91 -3.71
N THR A 228 -13.24 -4.89 -4.51
CA THR A 228 -14.63 -4.40 -4.64
C THR A 228 -15.51 -5.24 -5.56
N GLY A 229 -14.99 -6.30 -6.18
CA GLY A 229 -15.71 -7.10 -7.19
C GLY A 229 -15.92 -6.36 -8.52
N SER A 230 -15.24 -5.23 -8.73
CA SER A 230 -15.30 -4.45 -9.97
C SER A 230 -14.51 -5.14 -11.08
N ARG A 231 -15.01 -5.10 -12.32
CA ARG A 231 -14.40 -5.87 -13.42
C ARG A 231 -13.00 -5.35 -13.79
N VAL A 232 -11.99 -6.20 -13.60
CA VAL A 232 -10.67 -6.10 -14.25
C VAL A 232 -10.75 -6.73 -15.64
N ARG A 233 -10.10 -6.11 -16.64
CA ARG A 233 -10.03 -6.63 -18.02
C ARG A 233 -8.91 -7.68 -18.13
N ARG A 234 -9.14 -8.86 -17.56
CA ARG A 234 -8.26 -10.03 -17.70
C ARG A 234 -8.20 -10.48 -19.17
N ARG A 235 -7.07 -11.05 -19.59
CA ARG A 235 -6.85 -11.69 -20.88
C ARG A 235 -6.91 -13.21 -20.71
N GLU A 236 -7.64 -13.89 -21.60
CA GLU A 236 -7.61 -15.35 -21.67
C GLU A 236 -6.24 -15.82 -22.19
N LEU A 237 -5.69 -16.91 -21.67
CA LEU A 237 -4.37 -17.39 -22.11
C LEU A 237 -4.41 -17.93 -23.55
N CYS A 238 -5.60 -18.30 -24.06
CA CYS A 238 -5.81 -18.77 -25.43
C CYS A 238 -5.59 -17.68 -26.50
N ASP A 239 -5.80 -16.40 -26.16
CA ASP A 239 -5.62 -15.25 -27.06
C ASP A 239 -4.16 -14.78 -27.18
N LEU A 240 -3.28 -15.28 -26.32
CA LEU A 240 -1.85 -14.94 -26.32
C LEU A 240 -1.04 -15.81 -27.29
N PRO A 241 0.11 -15.35 -27.81
CA PRO A 241 1.05 -16.22 -28.52
C PRO A 241 1.68 -17.25 -27.57
N LEU A 242 1.97 -18.44 -28.07
CA LEU A 242 2.80 -19.43 -27.36
C LEU A 242 4.27 -19.00 -27.39
N GLY A 243 5.03 -19.41 -26.37
CA GLY A 243 6.43 -19.03 -26.19
C GLY A 243 6.63 -17.90 -25.18
N ASP A 244 7.75 -17.21 -25.29
CA ASP A 244 8.16 -16.16 -24.34
C ASP A 244 7.63 -14.77 -24.74
N GLY A 245 7.07 -14.06 -23.75
CA GLY A 245 6.87 -12.61 -23.75
C GLY A 245 7.85 -11.92 -22.79
N GLU A 246 7.69 -10.61 -22.58
CA GLU A 246 8.69 -9.80 -21.86
C GLU A 246 8.88 -10.20 -20.39
N PHE A 247 7.78 -10.56 -19.71
CA PHE A 247 7.77 -11.04 -18.32
C PHE A 247 6.94 -12.32 -18.15
N TRP A 248 6.65 -13.04 -19.23
CA TRP A 248 5.84 -14.27 -19.20
C TRP A 248 6.35 -15.36 -20.17
N THR A 249 5.94 -16.61 -19.95
CA THR A 249 5.96 -17.67 -20.97
C THR A 249 4.57 -18.29 -21.04
N ILE A 250 4.01 -18.52 -22.23
CA ILE A 250 2.78 -19.31 -22.43
C ILE A 250 3.14 -20.66 -23.07
N THR A 251 2.68 -21.76 -22.48
CA THR A 251 2.86 -23.12 -22.97
C THR A 251 1.52 -23.86 -23.06
N GLU A 252 1.32 -24.64 -24.13
CA GLU A 252 0.17 -25.54 -24.24
C GLU A 252 0.30 -26.69 -23.24
N GLY A 253 -0.80 -27.01 -22.54
CA GLY A 253 -0.89 -28.06 -21.54
C GLY A 253 -1.74 -29.25 -22.02
N ALA A 254 -1.85 -30.26 -21.16
CA ALA A 254 -2.72 -31.40 -21.43
C ALA A 254 -4.20 -30.96 -21.53
N ARG A 255 -4.93 -31.48 -22.52
CA ARG A 255 -6.37 -31.20 -22.71
C ARG A 255 -7.17 -31.62 -21.48
N GLY A 256 -8.14 -30.80 -21.07
CA GLY A 256 -9.01 -31.08 -19.91
C GLY A 256 -8.45 -30.68 -18.53
N ARG A 257 -7.28 -30.04 -18.47
CA ARG A 257 -6.86 -29.24 -17.30
C ARG A 257 -7.46 -27.83 -17.40
N GLU A 258 -7.65 -27.15 -16.27
CA GLU A 258 -7.92 -25.69 -16.27
C GLU A 258 -6.63 -24.89 -16.54
N ASP A 259 -6.78 -23.65 -17.01
CA ASP A 259 -5.65 -22.75 -17.22
C ASP A 259 -4.97 -22.39 -15.88
N ASP A 260 -3.63 -22.48 -15.85
CA ASP A 260 -2.85 -22.42 -14.62
C ASP A 260 -1.72 -21.38 -14.76
N VAL A 261 -1.68 -20.41 -13.85
CA VAL A 261 -0.70 -19.34 -13.85
C VAL A 261 0.27 -19.55 -12.69
N ARG A 262 1.50 -19.93 -13.03
CA ARG A 262 2.64 -19.94 -12.12
C ARG A 262 3.25 -18.55 -12.04
N VAL A 263 3.60 -18.14 -10.83
CA VAL A 263 4.37 -16.92 -10.54
C VAL A 263 5.77 -17.30 -10.06
N VAL A 264 6.77 -16.53 -10.50
CA VAL A 264 8.12 -16.49 -9.92
C VAL A 264 8.44 -15.03 -9.60
N MET A 265 8.84 -14.73 -8.37
CA MET A 265 9.12 -13.37 -7.89
C MET A 265 10.19 -13.39 -6.80
N PRO A 266 11.00 -12.34 -6.61
CA PRO A 266 11.94 -12.28 -5.49
C PRO A 266 11.19 -12.10 -4.16
N ALA A 267 11.84 -12.49 -3.05
CA ALA A 267 11.54 -11.87 -1.77
C ALA A 267 12.15 -10.45 -1.75
N TRP A 268 11.60 -9.55 -0.94
CA TRP A 268 12.13 -8.19 -0.83
C TRP A 268 11.86 -7.61 0.55
N GLN A 269 12.70 -6.67 0.98
CA GLN A 269 12.46 -5.86 2.17
C GLN A 269 13.00 -4.44 1.95
N VAL A 270 12.30 -3.45 2.50
CA VAL A 270 12.69 -2.04 2.35
C VAL A 270 12.27 -1.23 3.57
N SER A 271 13.10 -0.25 3.89
CA SER A 271 12.78 0.87 4.78
C SER A 271 12.91 2.16 3.97
N SER A 272 12.04 3.12 4.21
CA SER A 272 12.01 4.39 3.46
C SER A 272 11.62 5.52 4.40
N ASP A 273 12.29 6.67 4.27
CA ASP A 273 11.91 7.92 4.92
C ASP A 273 11.64 8.96 3.82
N HIS A 274 10.44 9.51 3.82
CA HIS A 274 9.97 10.48 2.83
C HIS A 274 9.73 11.84 3.48
N ASP A 275 10.31 12.89 2.91
CA ASP A 275 9.88 14.27 3.16
C ASP A 275 8.64 14.56 2.29
N LEU A 276 7.48 14.65 2.94
CA LEU A 276 6.19 14.94 2.31
C LEU A 276 5.94 16.44 2.13
N THR A 277 6.79 17.28 2.75
CA THR A 277 6.77 18.74 2.66
C THR A 277 7.61 19.28 1.49
N ALA A 278 8.57 18.49 1.00
CA ALA A 278 9.32 18.77 -0.24
C ALA A 278 8.46 18.81 -1.52
N ASP A 279 7.24 18.24 -1.49
CA ASP A 279 6.35 18.13 -2.65
C ASP A 279 5.01 18.85 -2.38
N PRO A 280 4.80 20.06 -2.94
CA PRO A 280 3.64 20.89 -2.58
C PRO A 280 2.31 20.28 -3.01
N ALA A 281 2.29 19.43 -4.04
CA ALA A 281 1.06 18.80 -4.50
C ALA A 281 0.55 17.72 -3.53
N LEU A 282 1.37 17.25 -2.58
CA LEU A 282 0.93 16.34 -1.51
C LEU A 282 0.03 17.02 -0.45
N GLY A 283 -0.08 18.35 -0.45
CA GLY A 283 -0.99 19.10 0.43
C GLY A 283 -0.44 19.48 1.80
N PHE A 284 0.71 18.96 2.22
CA PHE A 284 1.27 19.22 3.56
C PHE A 284 1.68 20.68 3.79
N GLY A 285 2.06 21.43 2.74
CA GLY A 285 2.26 22.87 2.84
C GLY A 285 0.99 23.64 3.22
N ALA A 286 -0.16 23.21 2.70
CA ALA A 286 -1.46 23.78 3.04
C ALA A 286 -1.93 23.37 4.46
N ALA A 287 -1.63 22.13 4.88
CA ALA A 287 -1.83 21.69 6.27
C ALA A 287 -1.01 22.53 7.25
N GLY A 288 0.26 22.81 6.93
CA GLY A 288 1.13 23.69 7.71
C GLY A 288 0.58 25.11 7.85
N GLN A 289 0.14 25.71 6.74
CA GLN A 289 -0.49 27.04 6.74
C GLN A 289 -1.77 27.06 7.59
N ALA A 290 -2.60 26.01 7.53
CA ALA A 290 -3.80 25.90 8.34
C ALA A 290 -3.48 25.87 9.85
N LEU A 291 -2.49 25.09 10.28
CA LEU A 291 -2.03 25.05 11.67
C LEU A 291 -1.39 26.39 12.10
N ALA A 292 -0.54 26.98 11.27
CA ALA A 292 0.13 28.27 11.54
C ALA A 292 -0.88 29.39 11.85
N VAL A 293 -1.90 29.54 11.00
CA VAL A 293 -2.98 30.52 11.17
C VAL A 293 -3.77 30.25 12.45
N ALA A 294 -4.12 29.00 12.72
CA ALA A 294 -4.92 28.63 13.89
C ALA A 294 -4.15 28.81 15.22
N LEU A 295 -2.83 28.55 15.22
CA LEU A 295 -1.91 28.76 16.34
C LEU A 295 -1.42 30.23 16.46
N LYS A 296 -1.80 31.12 15.54
CA LYS A 296 -1.38 32.54 15.49
C LYS A 296 0.14 32.73 15.44
N GLY A 297 0.86 31.82 14.79
CA GLY A 297 2.32 31.81 14.74
C GLY A 297 2.88 31.32 13.41
N THR A 298 4.20 31.38 13.25
CA THR A 298 4.91 30.84 12.08
C THR A 298 5.26 29.38 12.32
N ALA A 299 4.58 28.44 11.64
CA ALA A 299 4.94 27.02 11.71
C ALA A 299 5.97 26.69 10.62
N ASP A 300 7.23 26.44 11.02
CA ASP A 300 8.11 25.61 10.19
C ASP A 300 7.48 24.21 10.12
N THR A 301 6.94 23.88 8.96
CA THR A 301 6.12 22.68 8.78
C THR A 301 6.98 21.61 8.15
N ARG A 302 7.15 20.50 8.86
CA ARG A 302 7.87 19.31 8.38
C ARG A 302 6.93 18.13 8.49
N ALA A 303 6.59 17.52 7.36
CA ALA A 303 5.80 16.28 7.33
C ALA A 303 6.69 15.17 6.80
N ARG A 304 6.95 14.15 7.63
CA ARG A 304 7.78 13.00 7.23
C ARG A 304 7.05 11.69 7.46
N GLN A 305 7.28 10.74 6.59
CA GLN A 305 6.79 9.37 6.73
C GLN A 305 7.95 8.39 6.66
N SER A 306 8.21 7.72 7.77
CA SER A 306 8.94 6.44 7.74
C SER A 306 7.96 5.32 7.40
N ALA A 307 8.38 4.38 6.57
CA ALA A 307 7.61 3.19 6.22
C ALA A 307 8.56 1.99 6.02
N VAL A 308 8.16 0.82 6.50
CA VAL A 308 8.92 -0.43 6.42
C VAL A 308 8.01 -1.53 5.88
N ALA A 309 8.53 -2.40 5.01
CA ALA A 309 7.83 -3.58 4.55
C ALA A 309 8.78 -4.75 4.26
N ARG A 310 8.28 -5.96 4.49
CA ARG A 310 8.94 -7.23 4.15
C ARG A 310 7.95 -8.10 3.39
N TYR A 311 8.38 -8.71 2.29
CA TYR A 311 7.60 -9.66 1.51
C TYR A 311 8.35 -10.99 1.47
N GLY A 312 8.01 -11.85 2.42
CA GLY A 312 8.70 -13.12 2.66
C GLY A 312 7.92 -14.32 2.18
N ARG A 313 8.51 -15.50 2.40
CA ARG A 313 7.91 -16.79 2.03
C ARG A 313 6.59 -17.07 2.76
N TYR A 314 6.48 -16.64 4.01
CA TYR A 314 5.38 -17.01 4.92
C TYR A 314 4.38 -15.87 5.17
N GLY A 315 4.77 -14.60 4.96
CA GLY A 315 3.88 -13.45 5.13
C GLY A 315 4.42 -12.10 4.64
N PHE A 316 3.77 -11.06 5.13
CA PHE A 316 4.05 -9.62 4.97
C PHE A 316 3.64 -8.92 6.30
N GLU A 317 4.50 -8.14 6.97
CA GLU A 317 4.75 -8.22 8.45
C GLU A 317 4.16 -7.13 9.43
N ALA A 318 4.13 -7.42 10.78
CA ALA A 318 3.55 -6.75 12.03
C ALA A 318 2.05 -6.99 12.53
N ALA A 319 1.74 -7.95 13.46
CA ALA A 319 0.45 -8.55 13.99
C ALA A 319 -0.58 -9.46 13.17
N ALA A 320 -0.86 -10.75 13.52
CA ALA A 320 -1.83 -11.67 12.80
C ALA A 320 -2.40 -12.84 13.71
N VAL A 321 -3.23 -13.87 13.36
CA VAL A 321 -3.41 -14.83 12.21
C VAL A 321 -4.76 -15.64 12.33
N THR A 322 -5.44 -16.14 11.25
CA THR A 322 -6.29 -17.42 11.15
C THR A 322 -7.00 -17.64 9.77
N ALA A 323 -7.49 -18.87 9.41
CA ALA A 323 -7.95 -19.28 8.05
C ALA A 323 -9.07 -20.39 7.95
N ILE A 324 -9.65 -20.62 6.74
CA ILE A 324 -10.42 -21.82 6.26
C ILE A 324 -10.49 -21.85 4.70
N ALA A 325 -10.80 -22.98 4.03
CA ALA A 325 -10.90 -23.08 2.56
C ALA A 325 -11.96 -24.09 2.03
N VAL A 326 -12.46 -23.88 0.80
CA VAL A 326 -13.41 -24.76 0.05
C VAL A 326 -13.02 -24.82 -1.43
N ARG A 327 -13.30 -25.94 -2.13
CA ARG A 327 -13.00 -26.15 -3.58
C ARG A 327 -14.25 -26.56 -4.37
N GLY A 328 -14.43 -25.97 -5.55
CA GLY A 328 -15.27 -26.49 -6.65
C GLY A 328 -14.46 -26.54 -7.96
N ALA A 329 -14.99 -27.16 -9.02
CA ALA A 329 -14.32 -27.28 -10.32
C ALA A 329 -15.33 -27.36 -11.48
N ILE A 330 -14.98 -26.86 -12.67
CA ILE A 330 -15.81 -26.92 -13.88
C ILE A 330 -14.94 -27.32 -15.08
N VAL A 331 -15.19 -28.48 -15.67
CA VAL A 331 -14.34 -29.04 -16.75
C VAL A 331 -14.58 -28.30 -18.08
N SER A 332 -13.58 -27.51 -18.49
CA SER A 332 -13.46 -26.90 -19.82
C SER A 332 -13.12 -27.93 -20.91
N ARG A 333 -13.43 -27.62 -22.18
CA ARG A 333 -13.16 -28.46 -23.36
C ARG A 333 -12.07 -27.92 -24.31
N LEU A 334 -11.45 -26.79 -23.98
CA LEU A 334 -10.36 -26.21 -24.78
C LEU A 334 -9.01 -26.92 -24.47
N PRO A 335 -7.98 -26.77 -25.33
CA PRO A 335 -6.60 -27.06 -24.93
C PRO A 335 -6.23 -26.14 -23.77
N SER A 336 -5.76 -26.71 -22.65
CA SER A 336 -5.33 -25.91 -21.52
C SER A 336 -4.06 -25.14 -21.87
N ARG A 337 -3.87 -23.97 -21.27
CA ARG A 337 -2.60 -23.25 -21.33
C ARG A 337 -2.09 -22.97 -19.93
N SER A 338 -0.77 -23.02 -19.83
CA SER A 338 -0.04 -22.67 -18.63
C SER A 338 0.75 -21.40 -18.89
N ALA A 339 0.68 -20.45 -17.96
CA ALA A 339 1.49 -19.25 -17.99
C ALA A 339 2.52 -19.30 -16.86
N THR A 340 3.74 -18.84 -17.11
CA THR A 340 4.73 -18.52 -16.06
C THR A 340 4.99 -17.03 -16.07
N LEU A 341 4.39 -16.28 -15.16
CA LEU A 341 4.68 -14.87 -14.90
C LEU A 341 5.97 -14.74 -14.08
N ARG A 342 6.82 -13.78 -14.42
CA ARG A 342 8.10 -13.52 -13.77
C ARG A 342 8.20 -12.06 -13.37
N PHE A 343 8.15 -11.79 -12.08
CA PHE A 343 8.46 -10.47 -11.52
C PHE A 343 10.00 -10.31 -11.49
N GLY A 344 10.59 -10.20 -12.68
CA GLY A 344 12.04 -10.23 -12.92
C GLY A 344 12.64 -8.84 -13.25
N HIS A 345 11.94 -7.77 -12.94
CA HIS A 345 12.40 -6.38 -13.09
C HIS A 345 11.45 -5.45 -12.29
N PRO A 346 11.73 -4.14 -12.16
CA PRO A 346 10.95 -3.24 -11.32
C PRO A 346 9.44 -3.34 -11.52
N TYR A 347 8.71 -3.47 -10.42
CA TYR A 347 7.27 -3.72 -10.38
C TYR A 347 6.60 -3.03 -9.18
N ALA A 348 5.29 -2.84 -9.25
CA ALA A 348 4.49 -2.24 -8.19
C ALA A 348 3.90 -3.32 -7.27
N VAL A 349 3.78 -3.01 -5.97
CA VAL A 349 2.98 -3.79 -5.01
C VAL A 349 2.06 -2.85 -4.25
N VAL A 350 0.80 -3.22 -4.09
CA VAL A 350 -0.20 -2.47 -3.30
C VAL A 350 -0.90 -3.42 -2.33
N ALA A 351 -0.93 -3.05 -1.06
CA ALA A 351 -1.69 -3.73 -0.02
C ALA A 351 -3.03 -3.00 0.21
N VAL A 352 -4.14 -3.71 -0.01
CA VAL A 352 -5.51 -3.20 0.07
C VAL A 352 -6.31 -4.02 1.09
N VAL A 353 -7.07 -3.37 1.96
CA VAL A 353 -7.95 -4.07 2.91
C VAL A 353 -9.21 -4.57 2.21
N GLY A 354 -9.57 -5.82 2.51
CA GLY A 354 -10.75 -6.53 2.02
C GLY A 354 -12.08 -6.00 2.57
N GLY A 355 -13.16 -6.72 2.27
CA GLY A 355 -14.53 -6.28 2.47
C GLY A 355 -15.31 -7.13 3.46
N GLY A 356 -14.77 -7.34 4.66
CA GLY A 356 -15.31 -8.27 5.66
C GLY A 356 -16.74 -7.97 6.12
N ARG A 357 -17.27 -6.77 5.85
CA ARG A 357 -18.66 -6.38 6.15
C ARG A 357 -19.30 -5.60 4.99
N ARG A 358 -20.63 -5.71 4.88
CA ARG A 358 -21.42 -4.93 3.91
C ARG A 358 -21.41 -3.44 4.28
N ARG A 359 -20.81 -2.60 3.42
CA ARG A 359 -20.50 -1.17 3.68
C ARG A 359 -19.39 -0.94 4.71
N ASP A 360 -18.43 -1.85 4.81
CA ASP A 360 -17.18 -1.61 5.53
C ASP A 360 -16.43 -0.39 4.92
N PRO A 361 -16.07 0.65 5.70
CA PRO A 361 -15.35 1.81 5.16
C PRO A 361 -13.91 1.50 4.75
N TRP A 362 -13.34 0.39 5.22
CA TRP A 362 -12.00 -0.07 4.83
C TRP A 362 -11.98 -0.89 3.54
N ALA A 363 -13.14 -1.32 3.02
CA ALA A 363 -13.20 -2.10 1.79
C ALA A 363 -12.59 -1.35 0.60
N GLY A 364 -11.52 -1.91 0.04
CA GLY A 364 -10.81 -1.30 -1.09
C GLY A 364 -9.88 -0.15 -0.70
N VAL A 365 -9.56 0.06 0.59
CA VAL A 365 -8.60 1.08 1.03
C VAL A 365 -7.15 0.60 0.82
N PRO A 366 -6.34 1.30 0.00
CA PRO A 366 -4.92 0.98 -0.16
C PRO A 366 -4.12 1.54 1.01
N VAL A 367 -3.62 0.66 1.87
CA VAL A 367 -2.87 1.03 3.09
C VAL A 367 -1.40 1.30 2.76
N PHE A 368 -0.78 0.44 1.96
CA PHE A 368 0.63 0.55 1.55
C PHE A 368 0.79 0.41 0.05
N ALA A 369 1.78 1.12 -0.50
CA ALA A 369 2.27 0.98 -1.86
C ALA A 369 3.80 0.84 -1.82
N ALA A 370 4.35 0.02 -2.72
CA ALA A 370 5.79 -0.15 -2.85
C ALA A 370 6.22 -0.23 -4.33
N TRP A 371 7.39 0.32 -4.62
CA TRP A 371 8.12 0.10 -5.86
C TRP A 371 9.28 -0.85 -5.58
N VAL A 372 9.22 -2.05 -6.16
CA VAL A 372 10.17 -3.13 -5.91
C VAL A 372 11.16 -3.17 -7.06
N SER A 373 12.30 -2.49 -6.92
CA SER A 373 13.39 -2.50 -7.92
C SER A 373 14.61 -3.34 -7.49
N GLU A 374 14.63 -3.87 -6.26
CA GLU A 374 15.73 -4.67 -5.73
C GLU A 374 15.23 -5.97 -5.08
N PRO A 375 15.87 -7.13 -5.37
CA PRO A 375 15.58 -8.39 -4.70
C PRO A 375 16.33 -8.50 -3.37
N THR A 376 15.80 -9.31 -2.45
CA THR A 376 16.44 -9.72 -1.19
C THR A 376 16.41 -11.26 -1.09
N GLU A 377 17.43 -11.86 -0.48
CA GLU A 377 17.55 -13.32 -0.41
C GLU A 377 16.43 -13.93 0.44
N VAL A 378 15.81 -15.02 -0.01
CA VAL A 378 14.59 -15.57 0.59
C VAL A 378 14.82 -15.98 2.05
N GLY A 379 15.98 -16.54 2.38
CA GLY A 379 16.36 -16.90 3.75
C GLY A 379 16.66 -15.72 4.68
N SER A 380 16.83 -14.51 4.14
CA SER A 380 17.11 -13.29 4.91
C SER A 380 15.88 -12.42 5.19
N VAL A 381 14.80 -12.58 4.41
CA VAL A 381 13.51 -11.93 4.67
C VAL A 381 12.71 -12.80 5.64
N GLN A 382 13.01 -12.67 6.93
CA GLN A 382 12.17 -13.27 7.97
C GLN A 382 10.80 -12.59 7.99
N THR A 383 9.75 -13.42 8.05
CA THR A 383 8.36 -13.01 8.21
C THR A 383 7.69 -14.05 9.12
N GLY A 384 7.43 -13.67 10.37
CA GLY A 384 6.92 -14.59 11.42
C GLY A 384 6.10 -13.85 12.44
#